data_AF-A0AAN7C7R3-F1
#
_entry.id   AF-A0AAN7C7R3-F1
#
_cell.length_a   1.000
_cell.length_b   1.000
_cell.length_c   1.000
_cell.angle_alpha   90.00
_cell.angle_beta   90.00
_cell.angle_gamma   90.00
#
_symmetry.space_group_name_H-M   'P 1'
#
loop_
_entity.id
_entity.type
_entity.pdbx_description
1 polymer ?
#
loop_
_entity_poly.entity_id
_entity_poly.type
_entity_poly.pdbx_seq_one_letter_code
_entity_poly.pdbx_strand_id
1 'polypeptide(L)'
;MDTPTASPSLISSLPDLTAFLSSTSTSSQLYLDFEGNNLSRNGTLSLLTVLVHPTGAIGIVDVQTLGNSAFTTPGANGKTLKSILEDPVITKCFWDVRNNADALWSHYQIRLEGVMDVQLFENASRAGDETYLRGLSICVEKDPKLTVMELHRWLKTKNEVQALMSNDIFARLALDAKTLQYCVNDVV
;
A
#
# COMPACT_ATOMS: atom_id res chain seq x y z
N MET A 1 -20.74 -0.35 13.18
CA MET A 1 -20.91 0.94 12.48
C MET A 1 -20.03 0.84 11.26
N ASP A 2 -20.60 0.44 10.13
CA ASP A 2 -19.87 0.37 8.87
C ASP A 2 -19.54 1.80 8.46
N THR A 3 -18.31 2.23 8.73
CA THR A 3 -17.77 3.43 8.09
C THR A 3 -17.84 3.18 6.58
N PRO A 4 -18.51 4.04 5.80
CA PRO A 4 -18.57 3.86 4.36
C PRO A 4 -17.14 3.92 3.85
N THR A 5 -16.60 2.78 3.42
CA THR A 5 -15.27 2.72 2.82
C THR A 5 -15.33 3.55 1.55
N ALA A 6 -14.61 4.67 1.51
CA ALA A 6 -14.52 5.48 0.30
C ALA A 6 -14.02 4.59 -0.84
N SER A 7 -14.68 4.67 -2.00
CA SER A 7 -14.27 3.90 -3.16
C SER A 7 -12.81 4.23 -3.53
N PRO A 8 -11.96 3.22 -3.78
CA PRO A 8 -10.57 3.45 -4.15
C PRO A 8 -10.48 4.22 -5.47
N SER A 9 -9.57 5.20 -5.53
CA SER A 9 -9.31 6.00 -6.72
C SER A 9 -8.01 5.56 -7.39
N LEU A 10 -8.05 5.19 -8.67
CA LEU A 10 -6.84 5.00 -9.47
C LEU A 10 -6.28 6.36 -9.87
N ILE A 11 -5.03 6.61 -9.56
CA ILE A 11 -4.34 7.89 -9.74
C ILE A 11 -3.25 7.69 -10.80
N SER A 12 -3.60 7.98 -12.04
CA SER A 12 -2.69 7.88 -13.20
C SER A 12 -2.41 9.25 -13.86
N SER A 13 -2.89 10.33 -13.26
CA SER A 13 -2.66 11.71 -13.73
C SER A 13 -2.16 12.63 -12.62
N LEU A 14 -1.41 13.67 -12.98
CA LEU A 14 -0.90 14.67 -12.02
C LEU A 14 -2.02 15.47 -11.31
N PRO A 15 -3.12 15.86 -12.00
CA PRO A 15 -4.26 16.46 -11.32
C PRO A 15 -4.87 15.56 -10.25
N ASP A 16 -5.06 14.27 -10.54
CA ASP A 16 -5.63 13.31 -9.58
C ASP A 16 -4.68 13.08 -8.40
N LEU A 17 -3.36 13.04 -8.66
CA LEU A 17 -2.35 12.95 -7.60
C LEU A 17 -2.39 14.18 -6.69
N THR A 18 -2.47 15.38 -7.27
CA THR A 18 -2.56 16.63 -6.52
C THR A 18 -3.82 16.66 -5.65
N ALA A 19 -4.95 16.21 -6.20
CA ALA A 19 -6.21 16.11 -5.47
C ALA A 19 -6.10 15.09 -4.33
N PHE A 20 -5.55 13.91 -4.58
CA PHE A 20 -5.39 12.86 -3.57
C PHE A 20 -4.47 13.29 -2.43
N LEU A 21 -3.34 13.95 -2.72
CA LEU A 21 -2.41 14.44 -1.69
C LEU A 21 -3.08 15.41 -0.70
N SER A 22 -4.14 16.10 -1.12
CA SER A 22 -4.92 16.99 -0.24
C SER A 22 -5.71 16.24 0.83
N SER A 23 -5.87 14.92 0.72
CA SER A 23 -6.45 14.07 1.76
C SER A 23 -5.46 13.76 2.91
N THR A 24 -4.17 13.99 2.70
CA THR A 24 -3.11 13.73 3.68
C THR A 24 -2.81 14.94 4.55
N SER A 25 -2.44 14.70 5.80
CA SER A 25 -2.06 15.73 6.77
C SER A 25 -0.89 15.26 7.63
N THR A 26 -0.26 16.16 8.39
CA THR A 26 0.79 15.78 9.34
C THR A 26 0.32 14.89 10.48
N SER A 27 -0.99 14.89 10.78
CA SER A 27 -1.63 14.02 11.77
C SER A 27 -2.14 12.70 11.18
N SER A 28 -2.02 12.51 9.87
CA SER A 28 -2.49 11.29 9.21
C SER A 28 -1.56 10.11 9.51
N GLN A 29 -2.15 8.92 9.56
CA GLN A 29 -1.40 7.66 9.46
C GLN A 29 -1.70 7.06 8.09
N LEU A 30 -0.66 6.60 7.39
CA LEU A 30 -0.78 6.06 6.05
C LEU A 30 -0.54 4.56 6.09
N TYR A 31 -1.48 3.76 5.63
CA TYR A 31 -1.26 2.33 5.38
C TYR A 31 -0.87 2.17 3.92
N LEU A 32 0.27 1.55 3.70
CA LEU A 32 0.95 1.55 2.41
C LEU A 32 1.30 0.13 1.99
N ASP A 33 1.14 -0.13 0.71
CA ASP A 33 1.67 -1.32 0.07
C ASP A 33 2.13 -0.98 -1.35
N PHE A 34 3.24 -1.57 -1.79
CA PHE A 34 3.75 -1.39 -3.14
C PHE A 34 3.68 -2.70 -3.91
N GLU A 35 3.36 -2.60 -5.18
CA GLU A 35 3.27 -3.77 -6.05
C GLU A 35 4.13 -3.61 -7.29
N GLY A 36 4.69 -4.73 -7.75
CA GLY A 36 5.59 -4.79 -8.89
C GLY A 36 6.15 -6.18 -9.14
N ASN A 37 6.92 -6.33 -10.21
CA ASN A 37 7.54 -7.60 -10.57
C ASN A 37 8.85 -7.79 -9.79
N ASN A 38 8.90 -8.80 -8.92
CA ASN A 38 10.03 -9.06 -8.02
C ASN A 38 10.46 -7.82 -7.20
N LEU A 39 9.47 -7.11 -6.62
CA LEU A 39 9.63 -5.84 -5.91
C LEU A 39 10.87 -5.85 -5.00
N SER A 40 11.86 -5.06 -5.39
CA SER A 40 13.15 -4.85 -4.73
C SER A 40 13.97 -3.90 -5.60
N ARG A 41 15.25 -3.68 -5.27
CA ARG A 41 16.21 -2.99 -6.15
C ARG A 41 16.39 -3.61 -7.54
N ASN A 42 16.13 -4.90 -7.69
CA ASN A 42 16.35 -5.65 -8.94
C ASN A 42 15.06 -5.89 -9.72
N GLY A 43 13.91 -5.51 -9.16
CA GLY A 43 12.59 -5.65 -9.77
C GLY A 43 12.02 -4.31 -10.20
N THR A 44 10.69 -4.26 -10.28
CA THR A 44 9.95 -3.03 -10.59
C THR A 44 9.09 -2.59 -9.40
N LEU A 45 8.72 -1.31 -9.41
CA LEU A 45 7.69 -0.72 -8.57
C LEU A 45 6.68 -0.10 -9.53
N SER A 46 5.51 -0.74 -9.65
CA SER A 46 4.48 -0.38 -10.62
C SER A 46 3.33 0.38 -9.98
N LEU A 47 2.94 -0.02 -8.77
CA LEU A 47 1.82 0.58 -8.05
C LEU A 47 2.19 0.91 -6.61
N LEU A 48 1.53 1.91 -6.06
CA LEU A 48 1.49 2.21 -4.63
C LEU A 48 0.05 2.36 -4.20
N THR A 49 -0.39 1.57 -3.22
CA THR A 49 -1.69 1.75 -2.58
C THR A 49 -1.54 2.50 -1.27
N VAL A 50 -2.37 3.52 -1.07
CA VAL A 50 -2.36 4.38 0.12
C VAL A 50 -3.76 4.43 0.71
N LEU A 51 -3.92 3.95 1.94
CA LEU A 51 -5.07 4.27 2.79
C LEU A 51 -4.68 5.38 3.78
N VAL A 52 -5.46 6.45 3.82
CA VAL A 52 -5.25 7.59 4.72
C VAL A 52 -6.19 7.50 5.91
N HIS A 53 -5.65 7.28 7.11
CA HIS A 53 -6.41 7.32 8.36
C HIS A 53 -6.34 8.72 9.01
N PRO A 54 -7.43 9.25 9.60
CA PRO A 54 -8.74 8.63 9.80
C PRO A 54 -9.77 8.88 8.68
N THR A 55 -9.40 9.59 7.60
CA THR A 55 -10.37 9.99 6.55
C THR A 55 -10.92 8.80 5.76
N GLY A 56 -10.20 7.68 5.72
CA GLY A 56 -10.58 6.48 4.98
C GLY A 56 -10.37 6.61 3.46
N ALA A 57 -9.68 7.65 2.99
CA ALA A 57 -9.41 7.85 1.58
C ALA A 57 -8.41 6.78 1.08
N ILE A 58 -8.73 6.12 -0.04
CA ILE A 58 -7.88 5.09 -0.65
C ILE A 58 -7.49 5.53 -2.06
N GLY A 59 -6.18 5.60 -2.31
CA GLY A 59 -5.61 5.92 -3.61
C GLY A 59 -4.67 4.82 -4.08
N ILE A 60 -4.78 4.41 -5.34
CA ILE A 60 -3.83 3.53 -6.01
C ILE A 60 -3.07 4.40 -7.00
N VAL A 61 -1.83 4.74 -6.67
CA VAL A 61 -0.94 5.54 -7.52
C VAL A 61 -0.31 4.64 -8.57
N ASP A 62 -0.56 4.95 -9.83
CA ASP A 62 0.07 4.28 -10.98
C ASP A 62 1.48 4.84 -11.17
N VAL A 63 2.43 4.27 -10.42
CA VAL A 63 3.83 4.69 -10.44
C VAL A 63 4.50 4.36 -11.77
N GLN A 64 4.04 3.31 -12.46
CA GLN A 64 4.52 3.00 -13.81
C GLN A 64 4.19 4.11 -14.79
N THR A 65 2.95 4.61 -14.79
CA THR A 65 2.52 5.69 -15.69
C THR A 65 3.14 7.03 -15.30
N LEU A 66 3.17 7.35 -14.00
CA LEU A 66 3.62 8.65 -13.50
C LEU A 66 5.15 8.76 -13.34
N GLY A 67 5.85 7.63 -13.22
CA GLY A 67 7.29 7.56 -12.99
C GLY A 67 7.74 8.39 -11.79
N ASN A 68 8.83 9.13 -11.97
CA ASN A 68 9.35 10.03 -10.92
C ASN A 68 8.34 11.11 -10.48
N SER A 69 7.44 11.53 -11.39
CA SER A 69 6.42 12.53 -11.10
C SER A 69 5.39 12.04 -10.08
N ALA A 70 5.24 10.73 -9.88
CA ALA A 70 4.44 10.17 -8.77
C ALA A 70 4.92 10.68 -7.41
N PHE A 71 6.24 10.87 -7.28
CA PHE A 71 6.88 11.20 -6.01
C PHE A 71 7.26 12.67 -5.89
N THR A 72 7.49 13.37 -7.00
CA THR A 72 8.00 14.76 -6.99
C THR A 72 6.96 15.83 -7.30
N THR A 73 5.76 15.45 -7.76
CA THR A 73 4.69 16.43 -8.03
C THR A 73 4.15 16.99 -6.71
N PRO A 74 4.10 18.32 -6.53
CA PRO A 74 3.57 18.93 -5.32
C PRO A 74 2.04 18.91 -5.31
N GLY A 75 1.47 18.61 -4.14
CA GLY A 75 0.06 18.84 -3.83
C GLY A 75 -0.25 20.32 -3.59
N ALA A 76 -1.51 20.64 -3.28
CA ALA A 76 -1.96 22.01 -3.05
C ALA A 76 -1.22 22.74 -1.90
N ASN A 77 -0.70 22.00 -0.93
CA ASN A 77 0.09 22.51 0.19
C ASN A 77 1.61 22.51 -0.07
N GLY A 78 2.04 22.21 -1.30
CA GLY A 78 3.45 22.12 -1.68
C GLY A 78 4.16 20.82 -1.27
N LYS A 79 3.51 19.95 -0.47
CA LYS A 79 4.08 18.63 -0.13
C LYS A 79 3.99 17.68 -1.32
N THR A 80 5.05 16.94 -1.54
CA THR A 80 5.11 15.84 -2.51
C THR A 80 4.97 14.50 -1.79
N LEU A 81 4.62 13.43 -2.51
CA LEU A 81 4.61 12.09 -1.92
C LEU A 81 5.99 11.69 -1.38
N LYS A 82 7.10 12.05 -2.06
CA LYS A 82 8.46 11.89 -1.54
C LYS A 82 8.61 12.56 -0.17
N SER A 83 8.24 13.84 -0.06
CA SER A 83 8.38 14.57 1.20
C SER A 83 7.56 13.94 2.33
N ILE A 84 6.42 13.34 2.03
CA ILE A 84 5.56 12.64 3.00
C ILE A 84 6.20 11.30 3.44
N LEU A 85 6.73 10.52 2.50
CA LEU A 85 7.42 9.26 2.78
C LEU A 85 8.70 9.49 3.60
N GLU A 86 9.38 10.62 3.40
CA GLU A 86 10.61 11.01 4.12
C GLU A 86 10.33 11.79 5.43
N ASP A 87 9.07 12.11 5.75
CA ASP A 87 8.70 12.87 6.95
C ASP A 87 8.67 11.95 8.19
N PRO A 88 9.53 12.11 9.21
CA PRO A 88 9.54 11.24 10.39
C PRO A 88 8.31 11.40 11.28
N VAL A 89 7.53 12.48 11.12
CA VAL A 89 6.33 12.75 11.94
C VAL A 89 5.11 12.01 11.38
N ILE A 90 4.99 11.91 10.06
CA ILE A 90 3.88 11.19 9.43
C ILE A 90 4.16 9.69 9.54
N THR A 91 3.26 8.94 10.18
CA THR A 91 3.42 7.49 10.33
C THR A 91 3.10 6.78 9.02
N LYS A 92 4.01 5.90 8.55
CA LYS A 92 3.77 4.98 7.44
C LYS A 92 3.73 3.56 7.94
N CYS A 93 2.54 2.98 7.94
CA CYS A 93 2.26 1.60 8.30
C CYS A 93 2.48 0.69 7.10
N PHE A 94 3.32 -0.33 7.26
CA PHE A 94 3.55 -1.37 6.26
C PHE A 94 3.35 -2.73 6.90
N TRP A 95 2.97 -3.73 6.10
CA TRP A 95 3.21 -5.12 6.46
C TRP A 95 4.52 -5.57 5.80
N ASP A 96 5.59 -5.74 6.57
CA ASP A 96 6.92 -6.08 6.05
C ASP A 96 7.50 -5.04 5.08
N VAL A 97 8.20 -4.05 5.63
CA VAL A 97 8.69 -2.90 4.85
C VAL A 97 9.95 -3.20 4.00
N ARG A 98 10.58 -4.36 4.15
CA ARG A 98 11.97 -4.58 3.69
C ARG A 98 12.15 -4.35 2.18
N ASN A 99 11.35 -5.02 1.37
CA ASN A 99 11.40 -4.90 -0.10
C ASN A 99 10.88 -3.55 -0.59
N ASN A 100 9.86 -3.02 0.10
CA ASN A 100 9.28 -1.70 -0.15
C ASN A 100 10.34 -0.59 -0.02
N ALA A 101 11.08 -0.61 1.09
CA ALA A 101 12.17 0.34 1.34
C ALA A 101 13.33 0.18 0.35
N ASP A 102 13.71 -1.06 0.01
CA ASP A 102 14.79 -1.33 -0.96
C ASP A 102 14.44 -0.81 -2.36
N ALA A 103 13.20 -1.02 -2.80
CA ALA A 103 12.69 -0.52 -4.08
C ALA A 103 12.62 1.02 -4.10
N LEU A 104 12.06 1.65 -3.06
CA LEU A 104 11.98 3.11 -2.95
C LEU A 104 13.34 3.79 -3.01
N TRP A 105 14.32 3.26 -2.26
CA TRP A 105 15.66 3.82 -2.27
C TRP A 105 16.34 3.62 -3.62
N SER A 106 16.34 2.39 -4.13
CA SER A 106 17.12 2.03 -5.32
C SER A 106 16.59 2.70 -6.59
N HIS A 107 15.26 2.78 -6.75
CA HIS A 107 14.65 3.30 -7.98
C HIS A 107 14.39 4.81 -7.93
N TYR A 108 14.10 5.38 -6.75
CA TYR A 108 13.64 6.78 -6.63
C TYR A 108 14.42 7.61 -5.61
N GLN A 109 15.46 7.03 -4.97
CA GLN A 109 16.27 7.70 -3.95
C GLN A 109 15.43 8.28 -2.80
N ILE A 110 14.35 7.56 -2.43
CA ILE A 110 13.44 7.95 -1.34
C ILE A 110 13.90 7.27 -0.05
N ARG A 111 14.26 8.08 0.95
CA ARG A 111 14.70 7.60 2.26
C ARG A 111 13.51 7.54 3.22
N LEU A 112 12.83 6.40 3.23
CA LEU A 112 11.66 6.18 4.06
C LEU A 112 11.98 6.42 5.56
N GLU A 113 11.17 7.24 6.22
CA GLU A 113 11.28 7.60 7.64
C GLU A 113 9.92 7.43 8.32
N GLY A 114 9.84 7.44 9.66
CA GLY A 114 8.54 7.36 10.36
C GLY A 114 7.75 6.07 10.09
N VAL A 115 8.45 4.95 9.92
CA VAL A 115 7.87 3.65 9.58
C VAL A 115 7.33 2.95 10.82
N MET A 116 6.15 2.35 10.67
CA MET A 116 5.56 1.40 11.58
C MET A 116 5.36 0.07 10.85
N ASP A 117 6.22 -0.92 11.10
CA ASP A 117 6.06 -2.25 10.50
C ASP A 117 5.08 -3.08 11.33
N VAL A 118 3.83 -3.16 10.87
CA VAL A 118 2.70 -3.82 11.52
C VAL A 118 2.98 -5.31 11.74
N GLN A 119 3.79 -5.95 10.89
CA GLN A 119 4.20 -7.34 11.06
C GLN A 119 5.01 -7.54 12.35
N LEU A 120 5.85 -6.56 12.72
CA LEU A 120 6.61 -6.62 13.97
C LEU A 120 5.72 -6.38 15.19
N PHE A 121 4.69 -5.54 15.07
CA PHE A 121 3.67 -5.38 16.11
C PHE A 121 2.85 -6.66 16.30
N GLU A 122 2.47 -7.34 15.21
CA GLU A 122 1.83 -8.65 15.29
C GLU A 122 2.74 -9.64 16.02
N ASN A 123 4.01 -9.73 15.64
CA ASN A 123 4.93 -10.66 16.27
C ASN A 123 5.10 -10.39 17.78
N ALA A 124 5.25 -9.12 18.17
CA ALA A 124 5.45 -8.72 19.56
C ALA A 124 4.18 -8.82 20.42
N SER A 125 2.99 -8.77 19.82
CA SER A 125 1.71 -8.85 20.54
C SER A 125 1.09 -10.24 20.53
N ARG A 126 1.56 -11.14 19.66
CA ARG A 126 1.05 -12.50 19.51
C ARG A 126 1.34 -13.33 20.76
N ALA A 127 0.29 -14.03 21.25
CA ALA A 127 0.48 -15.11 22.21
C ALA A 127 1.08 -16.35 21.52
N GLY A 128 2.18 -16.86 22.06
CA GLY A 128 2.85 -18.09 21.60
C GLY A 128 4.25 -17.84 21.05
N ASP A 129 4.62 -18.62 20.04
CA ASP A 129 5.95 -18.56 19.43
C ASP A 129 6.13 -17.26 18.61
N GLU A 130 7.16 -16.49 18.94
CA GLU A 130 7.56 -15.21 18.35
C GLU A 130 8.87 -15.31 17.54
N THR A 131 9.38 -16.53 17.32
CA THR A 131 10.65 -16.77 16.60
C THR A 131 10.51 -16.65 15.08
N TYR A 132 9.29 -16.48 14.57
CA TYR A 132 9.00 -16.35 13.14
C TYR A 132 7.98 -15.24 12.87
N LEU A 133 8.10 -14.61 11.70
CA LEU A 133 7.17 -13.58 11.24
C LEU A 133 6.02 -14.23 10.44
N ARG A 134 4.80 -13.70 10.56
CA ARG A 134 3.64 -14.16 9.78
C ARG A 134 3.42 -13.26 8.56
N GLY A 135 3.05 -13.89 7.45
CA GLY A 135 2.51 -13.17 6.30
C GLY A 135 1.12 -12.62 6.61
N LEU A 136 0.74 -11.54 5.92
CA LEU A 136 -0.54 -10.87 6.11
C LEU A 136 -1.73 -11.83 5.99
N SER A 137 -1.71 -12.76 5.04
CA SER A 137 -2.80 -13.73 4.84
C SER A 137 -3.09 -14.58 6.07
N ILE A 138 -2.06 -15.03 6.78
CA ILE A 138 -2.22 -15.83 7.99
C ILE A 138 -2.94 -15.01 9.08
N CYS A 139 -2.66 -13.71 9.15
CA CYS A 139 -3.23 -12.83 10.15
C CYS A 139 -4.67 -12.45 9.79
N VAL A 140 -4.96 -12.19 8.51
CA VAL A 140 -6.32 -11.96 8.01
C VAL A 140 -7.21 -13.18 8.22
N GLU A 141 -6.72 -14.39 7.95
CA GLU A 141 -7.45 -15.64 8.21
C GLU A 141 -7.82 -15.85 9.68
N LYS A 142 -7.07 -15.24 10.59
CA LYS A 142 -7.26 -15.36 12.04
C LYS A 142 -7.93 -14.13 12.65
N ASP A 143 -8.29 -13.13 11.85
CA ASP A 143 -8.92 -11.92 12.38
C ASP A 143 -10.37 -12.22 12.83
N PRO A 144 -10.67 -12.13 14.13
CA PRO A 144 -12.01 -12.42 14.65
C PRO A 144 -13.05 -11.38 14.22
N LYS A 145 -12.65 -10.24 13.67
CA LYS A 145 -13.56 -9.18 13.21
C LYS A 145 -14.16 -9.45 11.83
N LEU A 146 -13.55 -10.34 11.05
CA LEU A 146 -14.03 -10.65 9.70
C LEU A 146 -15.12 -11.72 9.74
N THR A 147 -16.18 -11.48 8.96
CA THR A 147 -17.18 -12.51 8.68
C THR A 147 -16.60 -13.59 7.75
N VAL A 148 -17.18 -14.80 7.79
CA VAL A 148 -16.81 -15.90 6.89
C VAL A 148 -16.90 -15.49 5.42
N MET A 149 -17.89 -14.67 5.06
CA MET A 149 -18.06 -14.19 3.68
C MET A 149 -16.96 -13.20 3.28
N GLU A 150 -16.59 -12.26 4.15
CA GLU A 150 -15.51 -11.31 3.89
C GLU A 150 -14.17 -12.02 3.74
N LEU A 151 -13.86 -12.95 4.65
CA LEU A 151 -12.66 -13.75 4.58
C LEU A 151 -12.61 -14.58 3.28
N HIS A 152 -13.71 -15.24 2.93
CA HIS A 152 -13.78 -16.01 1.69
C HIS A 152 -13.56 -15.13 0.44
N ARG A 153 -14.14 -13.93 0.40
CA ARG A 153 -13.95 -12.96 -0.68
C ARG A 153 -12.49 -12.51 -0.77
N TRP A 154 -11.88 -12.19 0.37
CA TRP A 154 -10.49 -11.75 0.45
C TRP A 154 -9.53 -12.84 -0.05
N LEU A 155 -9.68 -14.08 0.46
CA LEU A 155 -8.86 -15.22 0.05
C LEU A 155 -9.03 -15.56 -1.42
N LYS A 156 -10.26 -15.50 -1.94
CA LYS A 156 -10.53 -15.73 -3.36
C LYS A 156 -9.77 -14.72 -4.22
N THR A 157 -9.89 -13.43 -3.92
CA THR A 157 -9.16 -12.37 -4.65
C THR A 157 -7.65 -12.60 -4.57
N LYS A 158 -7.12 -12.91 -3.38
CA LYS A 158 -5.68 -13.18 -3.19
C LYS A 158 -5.17 -14.32 -4.05
N ASN A 159 -5.84 -15.47 -4.00
CA ASN A 159 -5.42 -16.66 -4.74
C ASN A 159 -5.51 -16.44 -6.26
N GLU A 160 -6.56 -15.79 -6.74
CA GLU A 160 -6.73 -15.49 -8.17
C GLU A 160 -5.65 -14.55 -8.70
N VAL A 161 -5.28 -13.50 -7.94
CA VAL A 161 -4.26 -12.54 -8.36
C VAL A 161 -2.86 -13.14 -8.24
N GLN A 162 -2.56 -13.88 -7.17
CA GLN A 162 -1.27 -14.58 -7.01
C GLN A 162 -0.98 -15.56 -8.16
N ALA A 163 -2.00 -16.28 -8.64
CA ALA A 163 -1.86 -17.17 -9.79
C ALA A 163 -1.49 -16.45 -11.10
N LEU A 164 -1.69 -15.13 -11.15
CA LEU A 164 -1.41 -14.31 -12.33
C LEU A 164 -0.14 -13.47 -12.20
N MET A 165 0.44 -13.31 -11.00
CA MET A 165 1.60 -12.42 -10.76
C MET A 165 2.81 -12.71 -11.67
N SER A 166 3.04 -13.96 -12.07
CA SER A 166 4.10 -14.33 -13.01
C SER A 166 3.95 -13.69 -14.40
N ASN A 167 2.77 -13.14 -14.71
CA ASN A 167 2.44 -12.48 -15.98
C ASN A 167 2.54 -10.96 -15.90
N ASP A 168 3.22 -10.42 -14.89
CA ASP A 168 3.49 -8.99 -14.69
C ASP A 168 2.21 -8.13 -14.75
N ILE A 169 1.18 -8.58 -14.03
CA ILE A 169 -0.17 -7.98 -14.08
C ILE A 169 -0.21 -6.54 -13.56
N PHE A 170 0.68 -6.20 -12.63
CA PHE A 170 0.78 -4.87 -12.06
C PHE A 170 1.35 -3.86 -13.05
N ALA A 171 2.04 -4.33 -14.10
CA ALA A 171 2.60 -3.49 -15.14
C ALA A 171 1.65 -3.25 -16.34
N ARG A 172 0.40 -3.71 -16.26
CA ARG A 172 -0.57 -3.53 -17.34
C ARG A 172 -1.11 -2.10 -17.36
N LEU A 173 -1.14 -1.48 -18.54
CA LEU A 173 -1.75 -0.17 -18.77
C LEU A 173 -3.21 -0.08 -18.32
N ALA A 174 -3.96 -1.18 -18.44
CA ALA A 174 -5.31 -1.31 -17.92
C ALA A 174 -5.32 -2.39 -16.83
N LEU A 175 -5.37 -1.95 -15.58
CA LEU A 175 -5.50 -2.83 -14.43
C LEU A 175 -6.93 -3.38 -14.37
N ASP A 176 -7.05 -4.69 -14.22
CA ASP A 176 -8.34 -5.32 -14.03
C ASP A 176 -8.87 -5.04 -12.61
N ALA A 177 -10.20 -5.06 -12.47
CA ALA A 177 -10.86 -4.74 -11.20
C ALA A 177 -10.44 -5.68 -10.04
N LYS A 178 -10.01 -6.92 -10.33
CA LYS A 178 -9.56 -7.83 -9.28
C LYS A 178 -8.17 -7.48 -8.79
N THR A 179 -7.27 -7.09 -9.68
CA THR A 179 -5.93 -6.57 -9.33
C THR A 179 -6.06 -5.31 -8.49
N LEU A 180 -6.95 -4.38 -8.85
CA LEU A 180 -7.23 -3.19 -8.01
C LEU A 180 -7.79 -3.59 -6.64
N GLN A 181 -8.76 -4.52 -6.59
CA GLN A 181 -9.32 -4.99 -5.33
C GLN A 181 -8.28 -5.69 -4.45
N TYR A 182 -7.35 -6.44 -5.05
CA TYR A 182 -6.23 -7.07 -4.35
C TYR A 182 -5.34 -6.02 -3.69
N CYS A 183 -4.94 -4.98 -4.43
CA CYS A 183 -4.13 -3.88 -3.90
C CYS A 183 -4.80 -3.19 -2.71
N VAL A 184 -6.11 -2.95 -2.79
CA VAL A 184 -6.90 -2.34 -1.71
C VAL A 184 -6.98 -3.27 -0.49
N ASN A 185 -7.15 -4.56 -0.72
CA ASN A 185 -7.29 -5.56 0.32
C ASN A 185 -6.05 -5.71 1.21
N ASP A 186 -4.86 -5.30 0.75
CA ASP A 186 -3.62 -5.39 1.51
C ASP A 186 -3.38 -4.15 2.42
N VAL A 187 -4.20 -3.10 2.32
CA VAL A 187 -4.11 -1.90 3.18
C VAL A 187 -5.34 -1.62 4.06
N VAL A 188 -6.47 -2.33 3.87
CA VAL A 188 -7.74 -2.14 4.61
C VAL A 188 -7.91 -3.14 5.75
#